data_AF-A0A817C4G9-F1
#
_entry.id   AF-A0A817C4G9-F1
#
_cell.length_a   1.000
_cell.length_b   1.000
_cell.length_c   1.000
_cell.angle_alpha   90.00
_cell.angle_beta   90.00
_cell.angle_gamma   90.00
#
_symmetry.space_group_name_H-M   'P 1'
#
loop_
_entity.id
_entity.type
_entity.pdbx_description
1 polymer ?
#
loop_
_entity_poly.entity_id
_entity_poly.type
_entity_poly.pdbx_seq_one_letter_code
_entity_poly.pdbx_strand_id
1 'polypeptide(L)'
;MNNLNRFRHIIREGPDYVCISCRLALFRNQVIPFVEEKYIKPNMSYEIKKHIQCFFNYSSSTEPKWICKLCSDKIKKRQMSSRAILNKLKVCEVPPELKKLNNLEKHLIALRLPFMKIVNLISGKVASRLAQKGTKGPLHCVPSAVQDTVTILSHPVDKSMMIRLQLKRRLKYKAIWKEQLINPSDVQDALFVLTKMHPGYKNIKINEIDENYLSSDQEKNLKKICDVKIETMDVDTIERENLIEETEIASENRLKALALGDIDNSTNSDEEIDEDDKDILTKYNIGTDSCTQPCDFNDFLVFDKEPCVVAPAEKNKLSSLLTDKAIEALAFPHLFPDGQGSYDEDRETKLRWKEYCEASYFHQILDLLPIQVISFIYSI
;
A
#
# COMPACT_ATOMS: atom_id res chain seq x y z
N MET A 1 21.61 37.92 -8.32
CA MET A 1 20.82 36.85 -8.98
C MET A 1 19.78 36.36 -7.99
N ASN A 2 18.48 36.43 -8.32
CA ASN A 2 17.40 36.09 -7.38
C ASN A 2 17.45 34.59 -7.02
N ASN A 3 17.19 34.20 -5.76
CA ASN A 3 17.32 32.80 -5.31
C ASN A 3 16.46 31.83 -6.14
N LEU A 4 15.29 32.29 -6.60
CA LEU A 4 14.41 31.55 -7.50
C LEU A 4 15.07 31.25 -8.85
N ASN A 5 15.80 32.20 -9.43
CA ASN A 5 16.47 32.03 -10.71
C ASN A 5 17.66 31.08 -10.58
N ARG A 6 18.38 31.14 -9.44
CA ARG A 6 19.43 30.18 -9.12
C ARG A 6 18.86 28.77 -8.95
N PHE A 7 17.74 28.62 -8.25
CA PHE A 7 17.05 27.34 -8.09
C PHE A 7 16.60 26.78 -9.44
N ARG A 8 15.87 27.58 -10.24
CA ARG A 8 15.43 27.22 -11.60
C ARG A 8 16.57 26.78 -12.51
N HIS A 9 17.73 27.43 -12.38
CA HIS A 9 18.90 27.04 -13.16
C HIS A 9 19.49 25.70 -12.69
N ILE A 10 19.51 25.43 -11.38
CA ILE A 10 19.99 24.17 -10.81
C ILE A 10 19.08 22.99 -11.19
N ILE A 11 17.75 23.19 -11.16
CA ILE A 11 16.78 22.14 -11.50
C ILE A 11 16.55 21.98 -13.01
N ARG A 12 17.20 22.80 -13.85
CA ARG A 12 17.08 22.70 -15.31
C ARG A 12 17.56 21.34 -15.82
N GLU A 13 18.55 20.78 -15.14
CA GLU A 13 18.97 19.39 -15.29
C GLU A 13 18.37 18.59 -14.14
N GLY A 14 17.80 17.42 -14.43
CA GLY A 14 17.25 16.52 -13.43
C GLY A 14 18.31 15.88 -12.54
N PRO A 15 17.91 15.14 -11.50
CA PRO A 15 18.84 14.40 -10.65
C PRO A 15 19.35 13.12 -11.34
N ASP A 16 20.00 13.24 -12.50
CA ASP A 16 20.36 12.08 -13.34
C ASP A 16 21.67 11.40 -12.93
N TYR A 17 22.35 11.92 -11.89
CA TYR A 17 23.68 11.46 -11.49
C TYR A 17 23.59 10.54 -10.28
N VAL A 18 23.76 9.24 -10.52
CA VAL A 18 23.65 8.22 -9.47
C VAL A 18 24.99 8.02 -8.76
N CYS A 19 25.00 8.17 -7.44
CA CYS A 19 26.20 7.95 -6.62
C CYS A 19 26.56 6.45 -6.52
N ILE A 20 27.83 6.10 -6.73
CA ILE A 20 28.33 4.72 -6.59
C ILE A 20 28.11 4.11 -5.18
N SER A 21 28.13 4.93 -4.13
CA SER A 21 28.10 4.46 -2.72
C SER A 21 26.69 4.42 -2.13
N CYS A 22 25.95 5.52 -2.23
CA CYS A 22 24.58 5.62 -1.71
C CYS A 22 23.49 5.42 -2.76
N ARG A 23 23.84 5.29 -4.05
CA ARG A 23 22.91 5.08 -5.17
C ARG A 23 21.76 6.08 -5.28
N LEU A 24 21.83 7.19 -4.59
CA LEU A 24 20.91 8.31 -4.75
C LEU A 24 21.12 8.98 -6.10
N ALA A 25 20.01 9.27 -6.77
CA ALA A 25 19.93 10.12 -7.94
C ALA A 25 20.07 11.59 -7.48
N LEU A 26 21.07 12.30 -8.00
CA LEU A 26 21.49 13.61 -7.50
C LEU A 26 21.70 14.59 -8.65
N PHE A 27 21.67 15.89 -8.35
CA PHE A 27 21.97 16.94 -9.32
C PHE A 27 23.47 17.02 -9.59
N ARG A 28 23.85 17.53 -10.78
CA ARG A 28 25.25 17.67 -11.20
C ARG A 28 26.13 18.39 -10.17
N ASN A 29 25.59 19.40 -9.49
CA ASN A 29 26.33 20.19 -8.50
C ASN A 29 26.59 19.43 -7.16
N GLN A 30 25.93 18.29 -6.93
CA GLN A 30 26.08 17.46 -5.73
C GLN A 30 27.06 16.29 -5.90
N VAL A 31 27.47 16.00 -7.14
CA VAL A 31 28.34 14.87 -7.48
C VAL A 31 29.70 15.33 -8.03
N ILE A 32 30.66 14.42 -8.00
CA ILE A 32 31.97 14.54 -8.65
C ILE A 32 32.28 13.24 -9.40
N PRO A 33 33.15 13.27 -10.44
CA PRO A 33 33.58 12.06 -11.12
C PRO A 33 34.24 11.09 -10.13
N PHE A 34 33.84 9.82 -10.19
CA PHE A 34 34.44 8.77 -9.39
C PHE A 34 35.80 8.36 -9.98
N VAL A 35 36.81 8.30 -9.13
CA VAL A 35 38.20 7.91 -9.46
C VAL A 35 38.71 7.12 -8.26
N GLU A 36 38.96 5.83 -8.41
CA GLU A 36 39.25 4.90 -7.29
C GLU A 36 40.54 5.29 -6.56
N GLU A 37 41.56 5.74 -7.30
CA GLU A 37 42.88 6.11 -6.80
C GLU A 37 42.84 7.28 -5.80
N LYS A 38 41.75 8.08 -5.82
CA LYS A 38 41.55 9.15 -4.83
C LYS A 38 41.24 8.63 -3.43
N TYR A 39 40.70 7.42 -3.34
CA TYR A 39 40.26 6.79 -2.09
C TYR A 39 41.19 5.66 -1.67
N ILE A 40 41.69 4.90 -2.65
CA ILE A 40 42.58 3.76 -2.44
C ILE A 40 43.98 4.11 -2.90
N LYS A 41 44.89 4.24 -1.93
CA LYS A 41 46.30 4.51 -2.22
C LYS A 41 47.10 3.20 -2.29
N PRO A 42 48.13 3.11 -3.15
CA PRO A 42 48.91 1.89 -3.33
C PRO A 42 49.59 1.43 -2.03
N ASN A 43 49.97 2.37 -1.16
CA ASN A 43 50.63 2.12 0.13
C ASN A 43 49.67 1.70 1.27
N MET A 44 48.37 1.56 1.04
CA MET A 44 47.45 1.05 2.06
C MET A 44 47.55 -0.47 2.21
N SER A 45 47.36 -0.97 3.45
CA SER A 45 47.23 -2.40 3.72
C SER A 45 46.02 -3.00 3.02
N TYR A 46 46.06 -4.31 2.75
CA TYR A 46 44.98 -5.04 2.08
C TYR A 46 43.63 -4.89 2.81
N GLU A 47 43.62 -4.95 4.14
CA GLU A 47 42.41 -4.86 4.96
C GLU A 47 41.75 -3.49 4.82
N ILE A 48 42.55 -2.42 4.79
CA ILE A 48 42.07 -1.04 4.62
C ILE A 48 41.51 -0.86 3.22
N LYS A 49 42.21 -1.37 2.20
CA LYS A 49 41.73 -1.33 0.80
C LYS A 49 40.39 -2.04 0.69
N LYS A 50 40.29 -3.27 1.20
CA LYS A 50 39.07 -4.08 1.18
C LYS A 50 37.92 -3.37 1.89
N HIS A 51 38.17 -2.80 3.07
CA HIS A 51 37.17 -2.05 3.83
C HIS A 51 36.64 -0.83 3.06
N ILE A 52 37.53 -0.05 2.44
CA ILE A 52 37.15 1.12 1.64
C ILE A 52 36.39 0.69 0.37
N GLN A 53 36.84 -0.37 -0.31
CA GLN A 53 36.17 -0.91 -1.50
C GLN A 53 34.73 -1.31 -1.21
N CYS A 54 34.43 -1.87 -0.04
CA CYS A 54 33.05 -2.19 0.33
C CYS A 54 32.13 -0.97 0.15
N PHE A 55 32.56 0.25 0.51
CA PHE A 55 31.71 1.44 0.46
C PHE A 55 31.24 1.85 -0.93
N PHE A 56 31.81 1.30 -2.00
CA PHE A 56 31.47 1.65 -3.37
C PHE A 56 31.53 0.50 -4.39
N ASN A 57 31.93 -0.70 -3.99
CA ASN A 57 31.94 -1.88 -4.86
C ASN A 57 30.57 -2.58 -4.84
N TYR A 58 29.54 -1.87 -5.33
CA TYR A 58 28.21 -2.44 -5.52
C TYR A 58 28.09 -2.91 -6.96
N SER A 59 27.86 -4.22 -7.18
CA SER A 59 27.71 -4.83 -8.51
C SER A 59 26.74 -4.02 -9.38
N SER A 60 27.29 -3.28 -10.32
CA SER A 60 26.55 -2.71 -11.43
C SER A 60 27.30 -3.09 -12.69
N SER A 61 26.56 -3.60 -13.69
CA SER A 61 27.04 -3.88 -15.04
C SER A 61 27.53 -2.65 -15.80
N THR A 62 27.42 -1.47 -15.19
CA THR A 62 27.82 -0.18 -15.76
C THR A 62 28.95 0.42 -14.95
N GLU A 63 30.00 0.87 -15.65
CA GLU A 63 31.12 1.57 -15.03
C GLU A 63 30.62 2.76 -14.20
N PRO A 64 30.97 2.83 -12.92
CA PRO A 64 30.44 3.85 -12.04
C PRO A 64 31.10 5.20 -12.32
N LYS A 65 30.30 6.16 -12.82
CA LYS A 65 30.82 7.48 -13.26
C LYS A 65 30.88 8.53 -12.14
N TRP A 66 30.05 8.40 -11.10
CA TRP A 66 29.79 9.51 -10.17
C TRP A 66 29.75 9.07 -8.70
N ILE A 67 30.18 9.98 -7.84
CA ILE A 67 30.08 9.86 -6.38
C ILE A 67 29.60 11.20 -5.80
N CYS A 68 28.68 11.15 -4.83
CA CYS A 68 28.21 12.35 -4.16
C CYS A 68 29.29 12.93 -3.23
N LYS A 69 29.28 14.25 -3.04
CA LYS A 69 30.24 14.94 -2.18
C LYS A 69 30.26 14.38 -0.75
N LEU A 70 29.09 14.05 -0.20
CA LEU A 70 28.96 13.51 1.16
C LEU A 70 29.62 12.13 1.31
N CYS A 71 29.35 11.20 0.38
CA CYS A 71 30.01 9.89 0.40
C CYS A 71 31.50 10.02 0.14
N SER A 72 31.92 10.89 -0.80
CA SER A 72 33.34 11.15 -1.06
C SER A 72 34.07 11.61 0.21
N ASP A 73 33.51 12.57 0.94
CA ASP A 73 34.14 13.11 2.14
C ASP A 73 34.19 12.10 3.29
N LYS A 74 33.18 11.22 3.40
CA LYS A 74 33.15 10.12 4.37
C LYS A 74 34.18 9.04 4.05
N ILE A 75 34.26 8.61 2.78
CA ILE A 75 35.20 7.58 2.34
C ILE A 75 36.66 8.05 2.46
N LYS A 76 36.96 9.32 2.17
CA LYS A 76 38.30 9.89 2.41
C LYS A 76 38.72 9.81 3.89
N LYS A 77 37.75 9.87 4.81
CA LYS A 77 37.94 9.69 6.26
C LYS A 77 37.89 8.23 6.69
N ARG A 78 37.80 7.28 5.74
CA ARG A 78 37.65 5.83 5.97
C ARG A 78 36.41 5.48 6.80
N GLN A 79 35.33 6.24 6.62
CA GLN A 79 34.05 6.01 7.28
C GLN A 79 32.96 5.73 6.25
N MET A 80 32.01 4.86 6.62
CA MET A 80 30.80 4.66 5.83
C MET A 80 29.88 5.89 5.92
N SER A 81 29.20 6.21 4.82
CA SER A 81 28.12 7.19 4.84
C SER A 81 26.86 6.60 5.47
N SER A 82 26.13 7.37 6.27
CA SER A 82 24.85 6.91 6.84
C SER A 82 23.85 6.48 5.75
N ARG A 83 23.93 7.11 4.58
CA ARG A 83 23.05 6.87 3.42
C ARG A 83 23.59 5.80 2.47
N ALA A 84 24.70 5.14 2.79
CA ALA A 84 25.26 4.10 1.92
C ALA A 84 24.32 2.89 1.86
N ILE A 85 24.23 2.23 0.71
CA ILE A 85 23.45 0.98 0.57
C ILE A 85 23.91 -0.06 1.59
N LEU A 86 25.22 -0.18 1.79
CA LEU A 86 25.81 -1.10 2.76
C LEU A 86 25.40 -0.81 4.21
N ASN A 87 24.94 0.41 4.52
CA ASN A 87 24.42 0.74 5.84
C ASN A 87 22.96 0.28 6.01
N LYS A 88 22.64 -0.93 5.50
CA LYS A 88 21.30 -1.54 5.55
C LYS A 88 20.22 -0.65 4.94
N LEU A 89 20.51 -0.14 3.73
CA LEU A 89 19.58 0.64 2.90
C LEU A 89 19.37 0.01 1.52
N LYS A 90 19.88 -1.21 1.32
CA LYS A 90 19.60 -2.00 0.13
C LYS A 90 18.12 -2.37 0.14
N VAL A 91 17.42 -2.04 -0.95
CA VAL A 91 16.05 -2.50 -1.19
C VAL A 91 16.11 -3.94 -1.67
N CYS A 92 15.27 -4.79 -1.09
CA CYS A 92 15.11 -6.18 -1.51
C CYS A 92 14.19 -6.23 -2.74
N GLU A 93 14.50 -7.11 -3.69
CA GLU A 93 13.62 -7.31 -4.85
C GLU A 93 12.28 -7.86 -4.38
N VAL A 94 11.19 -7.17 -4.74
CA VAL A 94 9.84 -7.55 -4.32
C VAL A 94 9.35 -8.70 -5.20
N PRO A 95 9.00 -9.87 -4.61
CA PRO A 95 8.41 -11.00 -5.32
C PRO A 95 7.16 -10.61 -6.12
N PRO A 96 6.93 -11.22 -7.30
CA PRO A 96 5.77 -10.89 -8.14
C PRO A 96 4.44 -11.10 -7.43
N GLU A 97 4.36 -12.06 -6.50
CA GLU A 97 3.17 -12.36 -5.70
C GLU A 97 2.78 -11.19 -4.80
N LEU A 98 3.76 -10.42 -4.29
CA LEU A 98 3.51 -9.22 -3.49
C LEU A 98 3.26 -7.98 -4.36
N LYS A 99 3.85 -7.96 -5.57
CA LYS A 99 3.72 -6.84 -6.51
C LYS A 99 2.31 -6.75 -7.12
N LYS A 100 1.67 -7.90 -7.38
CA LYS A 100 0.31 -7.96 -7.98
C LYS A 100 -0.80 -7.54 -7.02
N LEU A 101 -0.56 -7.57 -5.70
CA LEU A 101 -1.60 -7.32 -4.70
C LEU A 101 -2.19 -5.91 -4.80
N ASN A 102 -3.51 -5.85 -4.64
CA ASN A 102 -4.24 -4.62 -4.49
C ASN A 102 -4.08 -4.01 -3.08
N ASN A 103 -4.56 -2.79 -2.88
CA ASN A 103 -4.37 -2.07 -1.61
C ASN A 103 -5.08 -2.74 -0.42
N LEU A 104 -6.21 -3.44 -0.63
CA LEU A 104 -6.91 -4.14 0.43
C LEU A 104 -6.22 -5.47 0.76
N GLU A 105 -5.75 -6.22 -0.23
CA GLU A 105 -4.96 -7.44 -0.07
C GLU A 105 -3.65 -7.17 0.67
N LYS A 106 -2.94 -6.09 0.32
CA LYS A 106 -1.75 -5.60 1.05
C LYS A 106 -2.06 -5.33 2.53
N HIS A 107 -3.27 -4.86 2.83
CA HIS A 107 -3.72 -4.61 4.20
C HIS A 107 -4.03 -5.92 4.95
N LEU A 108 -4.57 -6.92 4.27
CA LEU A 108 -4.89 -8.23 4.85
C LEU A 108 -3.64 -9.02 5.25
N ILE A 109 -2.55 -8.89 4.50
CA ILE A 109 -1.28 -9.55 4.83
C ILE A 109 -0.44 -8.81 5.87
N ALA A 110 -0.75 -7.55 6.20
CA ALA A 110 0.06 -6.73 7.11
C ALA A 110 -0.14 -7.15 8.57
N LEU A 111 0.95 -7.40 9.29
CA LEU A 111 0.92 -7.75 10.73
C LEU A 111 0.70 -6.54 11.64
N ARG A 112 0.95 -5.33 11.13
CA ARG A 112 0.73 -4.06 11.82
C ARG A 112 -0.02 -3.09 10.92
N LEU A 113 -1.03 -2.41 11.46
CA LEU A 113 -1.82 -1.43 10.73
C LEU A 113 -1.56 -0.04 11.31
N PRO A 114 -0.86 0.85 10.57
CA PRO A 114 -0.63 2.21 11.01
C PRO A 114 -1.88 3.08 10.85
N PHE A 115 -2.12 3.95 11.83
CA PHE A 115 -3.22 4.90 11.87
C PHE A 115 -2.71 6.30 12.19
N MET A 116 -3.19 7.28 11.43
CA MET A 116 -2.86 8.69 11.59
C MET A 116 -4.10 9.53 11.34
N LYS A 117 -4.44 10.41 12.28
CA LYS A 117 -5.51 11.40 12.09
C LYS A 117 -4.89 12.69 11.55
N ILE A 118 -5.20 13.03 10.31
CA ILE A 118 -4.81 14.29 9.70
C ILE A 118 -5.87 15.34 10.01
N VAL A 119 -5.46 16.53 10.43
CA VAL A 119 -6.33 17.68 10.71
C VAL A 119 -5.78 18.92 10.02
N ASN A 120 -6.65 19.89 9.76
CA ASN A 120 -6.20 21.21 9.35
C ASN A 120 -5.58 21.91 10.56
N LEU A 121 -4.35 22.41 10.41
CA LEU A 121 -3.75 23.29 11.40
C LEU A 121 -4.44 24.64 11.30
N ILE A 122 -4.82 25.20 12.44
CA ILE A 122 -5.45 26.51 12.51
C ILE A 122 -4.45 27.53 11.95
N SER A 123 -4.70 28.02 10.74
CA SER A 123 -3.81 28.95 10.03
C SER A 123 -4.60 30.17 9.58
N GLY A 124 -4.92 31.07 10.53
CA GLY A 124 -5.52 32.38 10.26
C GLY A 124 -6.68 32.42 9.25
N LYS A 125 -6.90 33.57 8.61
CA LYS A 125 -7.94 33.80 7.59
C LYS A 125 -7.61 33.14 6.22
N VAL A 126 -6.80 32.09 6.19
CA VAL A 126 -6.46 31.40 4.93
C VAL A 126 -7.54 30.37 4.65
N ALA A 127 -8.12 30.41 3.44
CA ALA A 127 -9.16 29.49 3.01
C ALA A 127 -8.80 28.03 3.32
N SER A 128 -9.77 27.25 3.82
CA SER A 128 -9.61 25.86 4.30
C SER A 128 -8.85 24.95 3.33
N ARG A 129 -9.00 25.17 2.01
CA ARG A 129 -8.30 24.39 0.95
C ARG A 129 -6.78 24.62 0.91
N LEU A 130 -6.29 25.76 1.40
CA LEU A 130 -4.87 26.11 1.49
C LEU A 130 -4.32 25.97 2.93
N ALA A 131 -5.15 25.50 3.87
CA ALA A 131 -4.73 25.29 5.24
C ALA A 131 -3.65 24.19 5.29
N GLN A 132 -2.59 24.46 6.05
CA GLN A 132 -1.56 23.47 6.28
C GLN A 132 -2.17 22.28 7.03
N LYS A 133 -1.95 21.06 6.52
CA LYS A 133 -2.38 19.83 7.21
C LYS A 133 -1.34 19.42 8.25
N GLY A 134 -1.80 18.95 9.40
CA GLY A 134 -1.00 18.40 10.48
C GLY A 134 -1.61 17.11 11.01
N THR A 135 -0.95 16.48 11.99
CA THR A 135 -1.43 15.25 12.61
C THR A 135 -2.00 15.55 14.00
N LYS A 136 -3.20 15.05 14.30
CA LYS A 136 -3.80 15.14 15.64
C LYS A 136 -3.45 13.90 16.44
N GLY A 137 -2.71 14.11 17.54
CA GLY A 137 -2.32 13.05 18.46
C GLY A 137 -1.13 12.20 17.98
N PRO A 138 -0.80 11.12 18.71
CA PRO A 138 0.29 10.23 18.37
C PRO A 138 0.00 9.43 17.09
N LEU A 139 1.06 9.00 16.40
CA LEU A 139 0.94 7.99 15.35
C LEU A 139 0.82 6.62 16.03
N HIS A 140 -0.27 5.92 15.74
CA HIS A 140 -0.59 4.64 16.37
C HIS A 140 -0.46 3.50 15.37
N CYS A 141 -0.10 2.33 15.87
CA CYS A 141 -0.14 1.08 15.12
C CYS A 141 -0.97 0.05 15.86
N VAL A 142 -1.69 -0.79 15.14
CA VAL A 142 -2.47 -1.88 15.74
C VAL A 142 -2.01 -3.21 15.19
N PRO A 143 -1.70 -4.19 16.05
CA PRO A 143 -1.51 -5.57 15.60
C PRO A 143 -2.72 -6.06 14.80
N SER A 144 -2.44 -6.70 13.69
CA SER A 144 -3.45 -7.34 12.83
C SER A 144 -3.46 -8.84 13.10
N ALA A 145 -4.64 -9.40 13.36
CA ALA A 145 -4.83 -10.84 13.48
C ALA A 145 -4.90 -11.48 12.09
N VAL A 146 -3.77 -11.50 11.38
CA VAL A 146 -3.69 -12.01 10.00
C VAL A 146 -4.14 -13.47 9.91
N GLN A 147 -3.84 -14.29 10.93
CA GLN A 147 -4.28 -15.68 10.99
C GLN A 147 -5.81 -15.80 10.92
N ASP A 148 -6.53 -14.99 11.69
CA ASP A 148 -8.00 -15.02 11.72
C ASP A 148 -8.57 -14.65 10.36
N THR A 149 -8.00 -13.64 9.69
CA THR A 149 -8.43 -13.25 8.34
C THR A 149 -8.18 -14.35 7.31
N VAL A 150 -7.05 -15.05 7.38
CA VAL A 150 -6.73 -16.14 6.46
C VAL A 150 -7.66 -17.33 6.68
N THR A 151 -8.04 -17.62 7.93
CA THR A 151 -8.98 -18.69 8.22
C THR A 151 -10.39 -18.37 7.71
N ILE A 152 -10.82 -17.11 7.74
CA ILE A 152 -12.10 -16.66 7.17
C ILE A 152 -12.04 -16.69 5.64
N LEU A 153 -10.90 -16.33 5.05
CA LEU A 153 -10.63 -16.40 3.62
C LEU A 153 -10.32 -17.86 3.21
N SER A 154 -11.36 -18.70 3.20
CA SER A 154 -11.25 -20.08 2.69
C SER A 154 -10.66 -20.10 1.28
N HIS A 155 -9.82 -21.11 0.97
CA HIS A 155 -9.30 -21.35 -0.38
C HIS A 155 -10.46 -21.52 -1.37
N PRO A 156 -10.64 -20.61 -2.35
CA PRO A 156 -11.59 -20.86 -3.40
C PRO A 156 -11.08 -22.01 -4.28
N VAL A 157 -12.00 -22.89 -4.72
CA VAL A 157 -11.67 -23.99 -5.63
C VAL A 157 -11.13 -23.45 -6.96
N ASP A 158 -11.65 -22.29 -7.37
CA ASP A 158 -11.17 -21.54 -8.52
C ASP A 158 -10.26 -20.38 -8.07
N LYS A 159 -9.00 -20.42 -8.51
CA LYS A 159 -7.98 -19.40 -8.23
C LYS A 159 -8.28 -18.03 -8.86
N SER A 160 -9.22 -17.98 -9.80
CA SER A 160 -9.67 -16.73 -10.43
C SER A 160 -10.87 -16.10 -9.73
N MET A 161 -11.46 -16.77 -8.73
CA MET A 161 -12.64 -16.28 -8.05
C MET A 161 -12.31 -15.07 -7.17
N MET A 162 -12.93 -13.93 -7.50
CA MET A 162 -12.91 -12.76 -6.64
C MET A 162 -14.06 -12.81 -5.63
N ILE A 163 -13.81 -12.29 -4.43
CA ILE A 163 -14.85 -12.10 -3.42
C ILE A 163 -14.94 -10.63 -3.03
N ARG A 164 -16.16 -10.19 -2.71
CA ARG A 164 -16.40 -8.87 -2.14
C ARG A 164 -16.06 -8.88 -0.66
N LEU A 165 -15.08 -8.08 -0.26
CA LEU A 165 -14.64 -7.99 1.13
C LEU A 165 -14.89 -6.61 1.73
N GLN A 166 -15.54 -6.59 2.89
CA GLN A 166 -15.77 -5.41 3.71
C GLN A 166 -14.84 -5.43 4.92
N LEU A 167 -13.93 -4.45 4.95
CA LEU A 167 -13.05 -4.23 6.07
C LEU A 167 -13.68 -3.23 7.03
N LYS A 168 -13.83 -3.65 8.28
CA LYS A 168 -14.37 -2.85 9.37
C LYS A 168 -13.34 -2.65 10.47
N ARG A 169 -13.48 -1.57 11.24
CA ARG A 169 -12.71 -1.36 12.46
C ARG A 169 -13.14 -2.32 13.57
N ARG A 170 -14.44 -2.59 13.65
CA ARG A 170 -15.09 -3.53 14.57
C ARG A 170 -16.26 -4.18 13.86
N LEU A 171 -16.49 -5.48 14.06
CA LEU A 171 -17.60 -6.19 13.41
C LEU A 171 -18.97 -5.63 13.81
N LYS A 172 -19.11 -5.18 15.07
CA LYS A 172 -20.34 -4.55 15.58
C LYS A 172 -20.70 -3.20 14.94
N TYR A 173 -19.76 -2.55 14.24
CA TYR A 173 -20.00 -1.25 13.64
C TYR A 173 -20.75 -1.39 12.32
N LYS A 174 -21.73 -0.49 12.09
CA LYS A 174 -22.45 -0.40 10.81
C LYS A 174 -21.54 0.16 9.71
N ALA A 175 -20.76 1.18 10.05
CA ALA A 175 -19.84 1.83 9.13
C ALA A 175 -18.77 0.85 8.60
N ILE A 176 -18.59 0.88 7.28
CA ILE A 176 -17.55 0.13 6.56
C ILE A 176 -16.36 1.07 6.36
N TRP A 177 -15.15 0.61 6.67
CA TRP A 177 -13.95 1.43 6.45
C TRP A 177 -13.53 1.39 4.98
N LYS A 178 -13.51 0.18 4.41
CA LYS A 178 -13.18 -0.02 3.00
C LYS A 178 -13.87 -1.27 2.47
N GLU A 179 -14.30 -1.20 1.23
CA GLU A 179 -14.88 -2.31 0.48
C GLU A 179 -14.17 -2.45 -0.86
N GLN A 180 -13.78 -3.67 -1.22
CA GLN A 180 -13.12 -3.96 -2.50
C GLN A 180 -13.30 -5.44 -2.86
N LEU A 181 -13.28 -5.74 -4.16
CA LEU A 181 -13.08 -7.11 -4.65
C LEU A 181 -11.63 -7.53 -4.40
N ILE A 182 -11.43 -8.73 -3.88
CA ILE A 182 -10.11 -9.32 -3.62
C ILE A 182 -10.05 -10.74 -4.17
N ASN A 183 -8.84 -11.20 -4.51
CA ASN A 183 -8.58 -12.60 -4.80
C ASN A 183 -7.99 -13.29 -3.54
N PRO A 184 -8.71 -14.22 -2.89
CA PRO A 184 -8.20 -14.94 -1.72
C PRO A 184 -6.92 -15.74 -2.00
N SER A 185 -6.78 -16.31 -3.20
CA SER A 185 -5.59 -17.07 -3.58
C SER A 185 -4.36 -16.18 -3.65
N ASP A 186 -4.49 -14.95 -4.14
CA ASP A 186 -3.37 -14.00 -4.18
C ASP A 186 -2.88 -13.63 -2.76
N VAL A 187 -3.81 -13.46 -1.82
CA VAL A 187 -3.49 -13.21 -0.40
C VAL A 187 -2.73 -14.39 0.21
N GLN A 188 -3.15 -15.62 -0.09
CA GLN A 188 -2.52 -16.84 0.43
C GLN A 188 -1.13 -17.08 -0.17
N ASP A 189 -0.98 -16.92 -1.48
CA ASP A 189 0.30 -17.00 -2.19
C ASP A 189 1.31 -15.99 -1.61
N ALA A 190 0.86 -14.74 -1.42
CA ALA A 190 1.65 -13.69 -0.80
C ALA A 190 2.13 -14.06 0.61
N LEU A 191 1.24 -14.61 1.44
CA LEU A 191 1.59 -15.06 2.78
C LEU A 191 2.56 -16.24 2.74
N PHE A 192 2.42 -17.15 1.78
CA PHE A 192 3.32 -18.29 1.61
C PHE A 192 4.73 -17.85 1.21
N VAL A 193 4.86 -16.82 0.39
CA VAL A 193 6.16 -16.20 0.10
C VAL A 193 6.74 -15.53 1.34
N LEU A 194 5.92 -14.79 2.09
CA LEU A 194 6.35 -14.10 3.30
C LEU A 194 6.78 -15.06 4.42
N THR A 195 6.15 -16.23 4.59
CA THR A 195 6.59 -17.22 5.59
C THR A 195 8.00 -17.75 5.32
N LYS A 196 8.41 -17.80 4.04
CA LYS A 196 9.76 -18.22 3.63
C LYS A 196 10.79 -17.11 3.77
N MET A 197 10.43 -15.87 3.44
CA MET A 197 11.37 -14.74 3.39
C MET A 197 11.41 -13.89 4.66
N HIS A 198 10.26 -13.58 5.25
CA HIS A 198 10.14 -12.59 6.32
C HIS A 198 10.17 -13.24 7.71
N PRO A 199 11.08 -12.84 8.61
CA PRO A 199 11.20 -13.41 9.96
C PRO A 199 9.90 -13.36 10.80
N GLY A 200 9.13 -12.28 10.67
CA GLY A 200 7.87 -12.06 11.37
C GLY A 200 6.68 -12.96 10.95
N TYR A 201 6.77 -13.68 9.83
CA TYR A 201 5.65 -14.47 9.29
C TYR A 201 5.71 -15.97 9.64
N LYS A 202 6.76 -16.43 10.34
CA LYS A 202 6.98 -17.85 10.68
C LYS A 202 5.83 -18.52 11.44
N ASN A 203 5.03 -17.74 12.17
CA ASN A 203 3.95 -18.25 13.00
C ASN A 203 2.62 -18.37 12.25
N ILE A 204 2.54 -17.88 11.01
CA ILE A 204 1.31 -17.94 10.22
C ILE A 204 1.19 -19.33 9.60
N LYS A 205 0.08 -20.00 9.90
CA LYS A 205 -0.27 -21.29 9.31
C LYS A 205 -1.22 -21.05 8.15
N ILE A 206 -0.77 -21.42 6.96
CA ILE A 206 -1.59 -21.41 5.76
C ILE A 206 -2.20 -22.79 5.65
N ASN A 207 -3.53 -22.88 5.69
CA ASN A 207 -4.21 -24.16 5.55
C ASN A 207 -3.88 -24.72 4.16
N GLU A 208 -3.31 -25.92 4.12
CA GLU A 208 -3.22 -26.71 2.90
C GLU A 208 -4.66 -27.02 2.43
N ILE A 209 -4.84 -27.12 1.11
CA ILE A 209 -6.13 -27.36 0.48
C ILE A 209 -6.76 -28.60 1.13
N ASP A 210 -7.87 -28.42 1.83
CA ASP A 210 -8.68 -29.54 2.29
C ASP A 210 -9.44 -30.06 1.06
N GLU A 211 -8.89 -31.06 0.37
CA GLU A 211 -9.50 -31.70 -0.81
C GLU A 211 -10.94 -32.18 -0.53
N ASN A 212 -11.31 -32.36 0.74
CA ASN A 212 -12.65 -32.72 1.20
C ASN A 212 -13.68 -31.59 1.13
N TYR A 213 -13.30 -30.33 0.88
CA TYR A 213 -14.28 -29.25 0.68
C TYR A 213 -15.03 -29.42 -0.67
N LEU A 214 -14.40 -30.03 -1.68
CA LEU A 214 -15.00 -30.27 -3.00
C LEU A 214 -16.23 -31.20 -2.97
N SER A 215 -16.30 -32.13 -2.02
CA SER A 215 -17.38 -33.12 -1.95
C SER A 215 -18.65 -32.59 -1.26
N SER A 216 -18.56 -31.51 -0.49
CA SER A 216 -19.69 -31.01 0.31
C SER A 216 -20.60 -29.99 -0.41
N ASP A 217 -20.08 -29.25 -1.39
CA ASP A 217 -20.87 -28.26 -2.15
C ASP A 217 -21.60 -28.89 -3.35
N GLN A 218 -21.12 -30.00 -3.89
CA GLN A 218 -21.83 -30.73 -4.95
C GLN A 218 -23.14 -31.36 -4.43
N GLU A 219 -23.16 -31.91 -3.21
CA GLU A 219 -24.36 -32.55 -2.66
C GLU A 219 -25.47 -31.57 -2.28
N LYS A 220 -25.12 -30.34 -1.87
CA LYS A 220 -26.11 -29.31 -1.50
C LYS A 220 -26.74 -28.63 -2.71
N ASN A 221 -25.99 -28.44 -3.81
CA ASN A 221 -26.52 -27.87 -5.05
C ASN A 221 -27.34 -28.88 -5.87
N LEU A 222 -26.95 -30.17 -5.90
CA LEU A 222 -27.74 -31.19 -6.64
C LEU A 222 -29.12 -31.42 -6.04
N LYS A 223 -29.27 -31.41 -4.70
CA LYS A 223 -30.57 -31.60 -4.03
C LYS A 223 -31.56 -30.45 -4.23
N LYS A 224 -31.10 -29.28 -4.68
CA LYS A 224 -31.96 -28.10 -4.89
C LYS A 224 -32.44 -27.95 -6.34
N ILE A 225 -31.80 -28.64 -7.28
CA ILE A 225 -32.11 -28.59 -8.72
C ILE A 225 -33.19 -29.63 -9.11
N CYS A 226 -33.33 -30.73 -8.36
CA CYS A 226 -34.26 -31.81 -8.71
C CYS A 226 -35.74 -31.56 -8.34
N ASP A 227 -36.06 -30.51 -7.58
CA ASP A 227 -37.45 -30.23 -7.14
C ASP A 227 -38.18 -29.17 -8.00
N VAL A 228 -37.56 -28.64 -9.06
CA VAL A 228 -38.25 -27.73 -9.98
C VAL A 228 -38.97 -28.54 -11.05
N LYS A 229 -40.28 -28.79 -10.84
CA LYS A 229 -41.17 -29.24 -11.92
C LYS A 229 -41.29 -28.12 -12.95
N ILE A 230 -40.69 -28.33 -14.12
CA ILE A 230 -40.85 -27.45 -15.27
C ILE A 230 -42.19 -27.78 -15.92
N GLU A 231 -43.20 -26.95 -15.66
CA GLU A 231 -44.42 -26.93 -16.47
C GLU A 231 -44.16 -26.13 -17.74
N THR A 232 -44.48 -26.72 -18.90
CA THR A 232 -44.37 -26.09 -20.21
C THR A 232 -45.43 -25.01 -20.35
N MET A 233 -45.03 -23.75 -20.56
CA MET A 233 -45.96 -22.65 -20.80
C MET A 233 -46.35 -22.57 -22.28
N ASP A 234 -47.64 -22.80 -22.55
CA ASP A 234 -48.29 -22.37 -23.78
C ASP A 234 -48.51 -20.84 -23.75
N VAL A 235 -48.25 -20.21 -24.88
CA VAL A 235 -48.43 -18.78 -25.14
C VAL A 235 -49.87 -18.54 -25.55
N ASP A 236 -50.62 -17.71 -24.83
CA ASP A 236 -51.68 -16.92 -25.46
C ASP A 236 -52.14 -15.68 -24.66
N THR A 237 -52.12 -14.56 -25.39
CA THR A 237 -52.99 -13.36 -25.43
C THR A 237 -53.40 -12.52 -24.20
N ILE A 238 -53.42 -11.21 -24.48
CA ILE A 238 -53.69 -10.00 -23.70
C ILE A 238 -55.15 -9.89 -23.23
N GLU A 239 -55.41 -9.33 -22.03
CA GLU A 239 -56.45 -8.29 -21.79
C GLU A 239 -56.34 -7.59 -20.41
N ARG A 240 -56.87 -6.36 -20.36
CA ARG A 240 -56.73 -5.32 -19.32
C ARG A 240 -57.64 -5.55 -18.10
N GLU A 241 -57.22 -5.09 -16.91
CA GLU A 241 -57.84 -3.99 -16.12
C GLU A 241 -57.46 -4.03 -14.61
N ASN A 242 -57.00 -2.87 -14.13
CA ASN A 242 -57.15 -2.22 -12.81
C ASN A 242 -57.09 -3.03 -11.50
N LEU A 243 -56.15 -2.65 -10.60
CA LEU A 243 -56.44 -1.86 -9.38
C LEU A 243 -55.15 -1.53 -8.61
N ILE A 244 -55.08 -0.27 -8.18
CA ILE A 244 -54.02 0.42 -7.44
C ILE A 244 -54.09 0.03 -5.96
N GLU A 245 -52.96 -0.13 -5.26
CA GLU A 245 -52.63 0.63 -4.02
C GLU A 245 -51.29 0.22 -3.38
N GLU A 246 -50.46 1.26 -3.22
CA GLU A 246 -49.51 1.56 -2.12
C GLU A 246 -48.23 0.72 -1.94
N THR A 247 -47.08 1.32 -2.29
CA THR A 247 -45.99 1.68 -1.34
C THR A 247 -44.76 2.26 -2.05
N GLU A 248 -44.87 3.46 -2.63
CA GLU A 248 -43.74 4.28 -3.07
C GLU A 248 -43.41 5.39 -2.05
N ILE A 249 -43.11 5.04 -0.79
CA ILE A 249 -42.49 5.97 0.17
C ILE A 249 -41.60 5.19 1.15
N ALA A 250 -40.51 4.57 0.68
CA ALA A 250 -39.55 3.93 1.58
C ALA A 250 -38.08 3.95 1.12
N SER A 251 -37.77 4.43 -0.09
CA SER A 251 -36.42 4.35 -0.66
C SER A 251 -35.55 5.60 -0.45
N GLU A 252 -36.13 6.78 -0.22
CA GLU A 252 -35.32 8.03 -0.12
C GLU A 252 -34.88 8.41 1.29
N ASN A 253 -35.50 7.87 2.35
CA ASN A 253 -35.12 8.21 3.73
C ASN A 253 -33.97 7.37 4.31
N ARG A 254 -33.46 6.38 3.57
CA ARG A 254 -32.37 5.52 4.06
C ARG A 254 -30.97 6.07 3.79
N LEU A 255 -30.83 7.09 2.92
CA LEU A 255 -29.54 7.72 2.63
C LEU A 255 -29.20 8.96 3.48
N LYS A 256 -30.16 9.56 4.21
CA LYS A 256 -29.89 10.76 5.03
C LYS A 256 -29.55 10.47 6.50
N ALA A 257 -29.56 9.21 6.94
CA ALA A 257 -29.35 8.86 8.36
C ALA A 257 -27.96 8.30 8.70
N LEU A 258 -26.99 8.33 7.77
CA LEU A 258 -25.68 7.67 7.95
C LEU A 258 -24.48 8.61 8.10
N ALA A 259 -24.71 9.92 8.14
CA ALA A 259 -23.69 10.93 8.39
C ALA A 259 -24.06 11.75 9.63
N LEU A 260 -23.90 11.16 10.82
CA LEU A 260 -23.76 11.88 12.09
C LEU A 260 -22.97 10.95 13.02
N GLY A 261 -21.71 11.32 13.24
CA GLY A 261 -20.81 10.62 14.14
C GLY A 261 -21.10 10.91 15.61
N ASP A 262 -20.40 10.14 16.44
CA ASP A 262 -19.88 10.52 17.75
C ASP A 262 -20.88 11.06 18.80
N ILE A 263 -21.23 10.18 19.74
CA ILE A 263 -21.48 10.58 21.12
C ILE A 263 -20.37 9.96 21.97
N ASP A 264 -19.30 10.72 22.17
CA ASP A 264 -18.67 10.81 23.48
C ASP A 264 -18.50 12.29 23.82
N ASN A 265 -19.18 12.65 24.90
CA ASN A 265 -19.53 13.98 25.36
C ASN A 265 -18.31 14.72 25.93
N SER A 266 -17.89 15.83 25.30
CA SER A 266 -17.40 17.03 25.99
C SER A 266 -17.35 18.23 25.04
N THR A 267 -18.41 19.05 25.12
CA THR A 267 -18.47 20.51 24.89
C THR A 267 -17.31 21.18 24.15
N ASN A 268 -17.48 21.51 22.87
CA ASN A 268 -17.99 22.81 22.41
C ASN A 268 -17.75 22.99 20.90
N SER A 269 -18.84 23.30 20.18
CA SER A 269 -18.93 24.06 18.92
C SER A 269 -17.85 23.81 17.85
N ASP A 270 -18.12 22.86 16.95
CA ASP A 270 -17.48 22.81 15.63
C ASP A 270 -18.53 23.17 14.58
N GLU A 271 -18.33 24.31 13.92
CA GLU A 271 -19.04 24.74 12.73
C GLU A 271 -18.70 23.79 11.57
N GLU A 272 -19.73 23.26 10.92
CA GLU A 272 -19.65 22.37 9.76
C GLU A 272 -19.01 23.10 8.57
N ILE A 273 -18.03 22.47 7.94
CA ILE A 273 -17.46 22.90 6.66
C ILE A 273 -18.16 22.09 5.56
N ASP A 274 -18.94 22.78 4.73
CA ASP A 274 -19.46 22.27 3.46
C ASP A 274 -18.31 21.79 2.56
N GLU A 275 -18.30 20.51 2.21
CA GLU A 275 -17.50 19.98 1.10
C GLU A 275 -18.44 19.50 -0.01
N ASP A 276 -18.48 20.31 -1.07
CA ASP A 276 -18.93 20.06 -2.44
C ASP A 276 -19.23 18.58 -2.82
N ASP A 277 -20.50 18.19 -2.66
CA ASP A 277 -21.10 16.87 -2.96
C ASP A 277 -21.24 16.50 -4.46
N LYS A 278 -20.34 16.95 -5.34
CA LYS A 278 -20.56 16.85 -6.80
C LYS A 278 -19.51 16.11 -7.64
N ASP A 279 -18.66 15.26 -7.06
CA ASP A 279 -17.60 14.60 -7.86
C ASP A 279 -17.41 13.09 -7.70
N ILE A 280 -18.33 12.38 -7.02
CA ILE A 280 -18.30 10.91 -6.96
C ILE A 280 -19.23 10.27 -8.00
N LEU A 281 -20.35 10.92 -8.35
CA LEU A 281 -21.36 10.36 -9.26
C LEU A 281 -21.06 10.61 -10.75
N THR A 282 -20.16 11.54 -11.07
CA THR A 282 -19.85 11.97 -12.45
C THR A 282 -18.74 11.16 -13.12
N LYS A 283 -17.99 10.32 -12.38
CA LYS A 283 -16.84 9.59 -12.94
C LYS A 283 -17.21 8.27 -13.64
N TYR A 284 -18.43 7.77 -13.46
CA TYR A 284 -18.91 6.52 -14.05
C TYR A 284 -20.11 6.66 -15.00
N ASN A 285 -20.63 7.87 -15.22
CA ASN A 285 -21.60 8.11 -16.29
C ASN A 285 -20.88 8.31 -17.62
N ILE A 286 -20.32 7.22 -18.14
CA ILE A 286 -20.16 7.08 -19.60
C ILE A 286 -21.57 6.87 -20.12
N GLY A 287 -22.19 7.97 -20.55
CA GLY A 287 -23.38 7.91 -21.38
C GLY A 287 -23.03 7.25 -22.69
N THR A 288 -23.28 5.95 -22.78
CA THR A 288 -23.51 5.26 -24.04
C THR A 288 -24.61 4.25 -23.81
N ASP A 289 -25.80 4.64 -24.26
CA ASP A 289 -26.82 3.73 -24.73
C ASP A 289 -26.16 2.78 -25.75
N SER A 290 -25.84 1.58 -25.28
CA SER A 290 -25.32 0.50 -26.10
C SER A 290 -25.80 -0.79 -25.47
N CYS A 291 -26.51 -1.59 -26.27
CA CYS A 291 -26.81 -2.98 -26.00
C CYS A 291 -25.53 -3.83 -25.94
N THR A 292 -24.61 -3.52 -25.02
CA THR A 292 -23.48 -4.36 -24.68
C THR A 292 -23.94 -5.37 -23.65
N GLN A 293 -23.62 -6.63 -23.91
CA GLN A 293 -23.84 -7.76 -23.02
C GLN A 293 -23.45 -7.41 -21.57
N PRO A 294 -24.13 -7.98 -20.55
CA PRO A 294 -23.78 -7.70 -19.17
C PRO A 294 -22.27 -7.89 -18.95
N CYS A 295 -21.68 -7.00 -18.13
CA CYS A 295 -20.37 -7.23 -17.53
C CYS A 295 -20.31 -8.70 -17.05
N ASP A 296 -19.19 -9.38 -17.30
CA ASP A 296 -18.98 -10.82 -17.07
C ASP A 296 -19.96 -11.43 -16.06
N PHE A 297 -20.68 -12.48 -16.43
CA PHE A 297 -21.70 -13.13 -15.56
C PHE A 297 -21.20 -13.40 -14.13
N ASN A 298 -19.90 -13.63 -13.98
CA ASN A 298 -19.24 -13.77 -12.68
C ASN A 298 -19.30 -12.50 -11.81
N ASP A 299 -19.17 -11.31 -12.37
CA ASP A 299 -19.31 -10.06 -11.63
C ASP A 299 -20.72 -9.93 -11.05
N PHE A 300 -21.75 -10.19 -11.85
CA PHE A 300 -23.14 -10.19 -11.38
C PHE A 300 -23.35 -11.18 -10.22
N LEU A 301 -22.87 -12.41 -10.35
CA LEU A 301 -22.95 -13.44 -9.30
C LEU A 301 -22.16 -13.08 -8.04
N VAL A 302 -21.05 -12.34 -8.15
CA VAL A 302 -20.24 -11.92 -7.00
C VAL A 302 -20.92 -10.78 -6.25
N PHE A 303 -21.61 -9.88 -6.95
CA PHE A 303 -22.37 -8.80 -6.30
C PHE A 303 -23.65 -9.28 -5.60
N ASP A 304 -24.25 -10.38 -6.06
CA ASP A 304 -25.40 -11.02 -5.42
C ASP A 304 -25.04 -11.81 -4.14
N LYS A 305 -23.77 -12.19 -3.97
CA LYS A 305 -23.31 -12.87 -2.76
C LYS A 305 -23.11 -11.88 -1.61
N GLU A 306 -23.41 -12.32 -0.40
CA GLU A 306 -23.13 -11.54 0.80
C GLU A 306 -21.61 -11.27 0.93
N PRO A 307 -21.22 -10.03 1.27
CA PRO A 307 -19.82 -9.67 1.39
C PRO A 307 -19.16 -10.38 2.58
N CYS A 308 -17.91 -10.78 2.40
CA CYS A 308 -17.07 -11.27 3.50
C CYS A 308 -16.66 -10.09 4.39
N VAL A 309 -17.07 -10.09 5.65
CA VAL A 309 -16.80 -8.99 6.59
C VAL A 309 -15.68 -9.37 7.55
N VAL A 310 -14.62 -8.55 7.62
CA VAL A 310 -13.47 -8.79 8.49
C VAL A 310 -13.09 -7.55 9.31
N ALA A 311 -12.54 -7.78 10.51
CA ALA A 311 -12.03 -6.73 11.40
C ALA A 311 -10.74 -7.18 12.13
N PRO A 312 -9.60 -7.30 11.41
CA PRO A 312 -8.37 -7.91 11.92
C PRO A 312 -7.75 -7.22 13.15
N ALA A 313 -8.05 -5.94 13.37
CA ALA A 313 -7.49 -5.13 14.45
C ALA A 313 -8.41 -4.96 15.68
N GLU A 314 -9.62 -5.52 15.68
CA GLU A 314 -10.67 -5.17 16.64
C GLU A 314 -10.29 -5.38 18.12
N LYS A 315 -9.59 -6.49 18.44
CA LYS A 315 -9.28 -6.91 19.82
C LYS A 315 -7.91 -6.43 20.31
N ASN A 316 -7.14 -5.77 19.45
CA ASN A 316 -5.75 -5.44 19.73
C ASN A 316 -5.60 -4.01 20.25
N LYS A 317 -4.65 -3.81 21.17
CA LYS A 317 -4.36 -2.49 21.73
C LYS A 317 -3.44 -1.70 20.79
N LEU A 318 -3.62 -0.38 20.79
CA LEU A 318 -2.73 0.53 20.08
C LEU A 318 -1.31 0.40 20.65
N SER A 319 -0.32 0.36 19.77
CA SER A 319 1.08 0.61 20.08
C SER A 319 1.54 1.91 19.42
N SER A 320 2.67 2.46 19.86
CA SER A 320 3.24 3.68 19.29
C SER A 320 4.12 3.34 18.09
N LEU A 321 3.93 4.06 16.97
CA LEU A 321 4.68 3.84 15.74
C LEU A 321 6.19 4.11 15.91
N LEU A 322 6.58 4.99 16.83
CA LEU A 322 7.97 5.44 16.98
C LEU A 322 8.80 4.62 17.97
N THR A 323 8.16 3.71 18.72
CA THR A 323 8.82 2.98 19.81
C THR A 323 9.09 1.53 19.48
N ASP A 324 8.18 0.87 18.75
CA ASP A 324 8.37 -0.55 18.45
C ASP A 324 9.33 -0.69 17.25
N LYS A 325 10.25 -1.64 17.35
CA LYS A 325 11.20 -1.92 16.27
C LYS A 325 10.50 -2.60 15.08
N ALA A 326 11.01 -2.35 13.88
CA ALA A 326 10.60 -3.00 12.64
C ALA A 326 9.11 -2.88 12.28
N ILE A 327 8.40 -1.87 12.80
CA ILE A 327 6.97 -1.69 12.49
C ILE A 327 6.76 -1.48 11.00
N GLU A 328 7.66 -0.72 10.36
CA GLU A 328 7.58 -0.43 8.94
C GLU A 328 7.58 -1.71 8.09
N ALA A 329 8.47 -2.66 8.40
CA ALA A 329 8.52 -3.96 7.72
C ALA A 329 7.26 -4.80 7.98
N LEU A 330 6.72 -4.77 9.20
CA LEU A 330 5.50 -5.48 9.57
C LEU A 330 4.23 -4.85 9.01
N ALA A 331 4.25 -3.53 8.76
CA ALA A 331 3.13 -2.77 8.22
C ALA A 331 3.08 -2.79 6.70
N PHE A 332 4.25 -2.83 6.06
CA PHE A 332 4.39 -2.83 4.61
C PHE A 332 5.22 -4.03 4.14
N PRO A 333 4.77 -5.27 4.40
CA PRO A 333 5.50 -6.48 4.01
C PRO A 333 5.72 -6.59 2.49
N HIS A 334 4.86 -5.94 1.69
CA HIS A 334 5.01 -5.86 0.24
C HIS A 334 6.14 -4.94 -0.22
N LEU A 335 6.66 -4.05 0.64
CA LEU A 335 7.85 -3.23 0.40
C LEU A 335 9.11 -3.82 1.04
N PHE A 336 8.93 -4.59 2.13
CA PHE A 336 10.01 -5.19 2.90
C PHE A 336 9.82 -6.72 3.01
N PRO A 337 9.95 -7.47 1.90
CA PRO A 337 9.64 -8.90 1.89
C PRO A 337 10.58 -9.75 2.77
N ASP A 338 11.80 -9.29 3.03
CA ASP A 338 12.78 -9.91 3.92
C ASP A 338 12.77 -9.34 5.35
N GLY A 339 11.98 -8.29 5.59
CA GLY A 339 11.87 -7.59 6.86
C GLY A 339 13.08 -6.74 7.25
N GLN A 340 14.01 -6.50 6.31
CA GLN A 340 15.22 -5.70 6.55
C GLN A 340 15.09 -4.30 5.95
N GLY A 341 15.98 -3.38 6.32
CA GLY A 341 16.03 -2.04 5.72
C GLY A 341 15.09 -1.01 6.37
N SER A 342 14.35 -1.38 7.41
CA SER A 342 13.50 -0.45 8.18
C SER A 342 14.30 0.63 8.91
N TYR A 343 13.68 1.77 9.22
CA TYR A 343 14.37 2.87 9.90
C TYR A 343 15.03 2.48 11.24
N ASP A 344 14.35 1.70 12.06
CA ASP A 344 14.80 1.36 13.43
C ASP A 344 15.81 0.20 13.49
N GLU A 345 16.31 -0.26 12.34
CA GLU A 345 17.31 -1.30 12.28
C GLU A 345 18.68 -0.83 12.81
N ASP A 346 19.34 -1.68 13.61
CA ASP A 346 20.67 -1.41 14.15
C ASP A 346 21.71 -1.33 13.02
N ARG A 347 22.40 -0.18 12.93
CA ARG A 347 23.34 0.18 11.85
C ARG A 347 24.70 0.59 12.42
N GLU A 348 25.76 0.33 11.66
CA GLU A 348 27.12 0.77 12.00
C GLU A 348 27.19 2.30 12.06
N THR A 349 26.56 2.98 11.10
CA THR A 349 26.49 4.44 11.09
C THR A 349 25.06 4.92 11.31
N LYS A 350 24.88 5.77 12.33
CA LYS A 350 23.56 6.29 12.70
C LYS A 350 22.92 7.04 11.54
N LEU A 351 21.72 6.62 11.18
CA LEU A 351 20.92 7.21 10.12
C LEU A 351 19.86 8.16 10.71
N ARG A 352 19.78 9.39 10.19
CA ARG A 352 18.73 10.33 10.59
C ARG A 352 17.46 10.06 9.79
N TRP A 353 16.29 10.31 10.39
CA TRP A 353 14.99 10.12 9.73
C TRP A 353 14.90 10.78 8.35
N LYS A 354 15.31 12.05 8.22
CA LYS A 354 15.35 12.75 6.93
C LYS A 354 16.19 12.01 5.88
N GLU A 355 17.35 11.50 6.28
CA GLU A 355 18.26 10.78 5.39
C GLU A 355 17.69 9.42 4.98
N TYR A 356 16.97 8.77 5.89
CA TYR A 356 16.22 7.54 5.62
C TYR A 356 15.12 7.78 4.59
N CYS A 357 14.22 8.75 4.81
CA CYS A 357 13.15 9.05 3.87
C CYS A 357 13.68 9.40 2.47
N GLU A 358 14.74 10.21 2.40
CA GLU A 358 15.37 10.52 1.12
C GLU A 358 15.95 9.25 0.46
N ALA A 359 16.67 8.40 1.20
CA ALA A 359 17.20 7.15 0.67
C ALA A 359 16.09 6.23 0.14
N SER A 360 15.09 5.91 0.97
CA SER A 360 14.01 4.99 0.63
C SER A 360 13.23 5.44 -0.61
N TYR A 361 12.94 6.75 -0.73
CA TYR A 361 12.24 7.30 -1.89
C TYR A 361 13.01 7.09 -3.20
N PHE A 362 14.30 7.43 -3.22
CA PHE A 362 15.10 7.33 -4.44
C PHE A 362 15.47 5.89 -4.80
N HIS A 363 15.69 5.01 -3.83
CA HIS A 363 15.96 3.60 -4.11
C HIS A 363 14.75 2.91 -4.77
N GLN A 364 13.53 3.16 -4.28
CA GLN A 364 12.32 2.62 -4.89
C GLN A 364 12.10 3.13 -6.33
N ILE A 365 12.44 4.39 -6.62
CA ILE A 365 12.28 4.96 -7.97
C ILE A 365 13.28 4.35 -8.96
N LEU A 366 14.53 4.13 -8.54
CA LEU A 366 15.57 3.58 -9.40
C LEU A 366 15.33 2.10 -9.75
N ASP A 367 14.65 1.35 -8.89
CA ASP A 367 14.29 -0.05 -9.16
C ASP A 367 13.01 -0.17 -10.00
N LEU A 368 12.15 0.87 -10.03
CA LEU A 368 10.87 0.86 -10.75
C LEU A 368 10.94 1.49 -12.15
N LEU A 369 11.96 2.30 -12.46
CA LEU A 369 12.04 3.04 -13.73
C LEU A 369 13.44 2.97 -14.34
N PRO A 370 13.57 2.66 -15.65
CA PRO A 370 14.80 2.97 -16.36
C PRO A 370 15.06 4.48 -16.25
N ILE A 371 16.34 4.82 -16.03
CA ILE A 371 16.86 6.16 -15.68
C ILE A 371 16.30 7.31 -16.55
N GLN A 372 15.78 7.02 -17.75
CA GLN A 372 15.20 8.00 -18.67
C GLN A 372 13.82 8.56 -18.26
N VAL A 373 13.08 7.92 -17.35
CA VAL A 373 11.71 8.37 -16.98
C VAL A 373 11.69 9.35 -15.80
N ILE A 374 12.75 9.41 -14.99
CA ILE A 374 12.82 10.26 -13.78
C ILE A 374 12.73 11.76 -14.14
N SER A 375 13.17 12.15 -15.33
CA SER A 375 13.07 13.52 -15.85
C SER A 375 11.63 14.06 -15.93
N PHE A 376 10.63 13.18 -16.11
CA PHE A 376 9.25 13.60 -16.32
C PHE A 376 8.51 13.95 -15.02
N ILE A 377 8.87 13.32 -13.89
CA ILE A 377 8.20 13.51 -12.60
C ILE A 377 8.56 14.86 -11.97
N TYR A 378 9.74 15.41 -12.27
CA TYR A 378 10.20 16.71 -11.72
C TYR A 378 9.82 17.92 -12.58
N SER A 379 9.08 17.73 -13.68
CA SER A 379 8.66 18.79 -14.61
C SER A 379 7.20 19.24 -14.44
N ILE A 380 6.49 18.73 -13.42
CA ILE A 380 5.16 19.20 -12.97
C ILE A 380 5.34 19.80 -11.58
#